data_AF-A0A511KN67-F1
#
_entry.id   AF-A0A511KN67-F1
#
_cell.length_a   1.000
_cell.length_b   1.000
_cell.length_c   1.000
_cell.angle_alpha   90.00
_cell.angle_beta   90.00
_cell.angle_gamma   90.00
#
_symmetry.space_group_name_H-M   'P 1'
#
loop_
_entity.id
_entity.type
_entity.pdbx_description
1 polymer ?
#
loop_
_entity_poly.entity_id
_entity_poly.type
_entity_poly.pdbx_seq_one_letter_code
_entity_poly.pdbx_strand_id
1 'polypeptide(L)'
;MFFCIPLVCGLDTKLKPDPSSPSTGPLECPRCRNHSLQPFKRRQWFSFFWIPLVPFKAKHILFCGICRTVFSLPYHLLKSIGHPS
;
A
#
# COMPACT_ATOMS: atom_id res chain seq x y z
N MET A 1 -16.41 4.21 39.10
CA MET A 1 -17.19 4.25 37.84
C MET A 1 -16.21 4.15 36.70
N PHE A 2 -16.05 2.95 36.12
CA PHE A 2 -15.12 2.71 35.02
C PHE A 2 -15.63 3.42 33.77
N PHE A 3 -14.89 4.45 33.34
CA PHE A 3 -15.12 5.14 32.08
C PHE A 3 -14.82 4.18 30.92
N CYS A 4 -15.85 3.46 30.47
CA CYS A 4 -15.86 2.81 29.17
C CYS A 4 -15.90 3.89 28.07
N ILE A 5 -14.77 4.56 27.82
CA ILE A 5 -14.60 5.40 26.62
C ILE A 5 -14.45 4.40 25.47
N PRO A 6 -15.41 4.30 24.52
CA PRO A 6 -15.18 3.50 23.34
C PRO A 6 -13.99 4.16 22.63
N LEU A 7 -12.88 3.45 22.39
CA LEU A 7 -12.75 2.53 21.26
C LEU A 7 -13.17 3.16 19.91
N VAL A 8 -13.14 4.50 19.76
CA VAL A 8 -13.19 5.19 18.45
C VAL A 8 -11.77 5.44 17.92
N CYS A 9 -10.89 4.45 18.06
CA CYS A 9 -9.59 4.44 17.39
C CYS A 9 -9.78 3.76 16.04
N GLY A 10 -9.94 4.54 14.96
CA GLY A 10 -10.01 4.02 13.60
C GLY A 10 -8.62 3.97 12.97
N LEU A 11 -8.18 2.81 12.49
CA LEU A 11 -6.99 2.71 11.64
C LEU A 11 -7.40 2.87 10.18
N ASP A 12 -7.39 4.10 9.67
CA ASP A 12 -7.73 4.37 8.27
C ASP A 12 -6.54 3.99 7.37
N THR A 13 -6.79 3.13 6.38
CA THR A 13 -5.77 2.78 5.40
C THR A 13 -6.08 3.50 4.08
N LYS A 14 -5.25 4.46 3.70
CA LYS A 14 -5.29 5.06 2.36
C LYS A 14 -4.33 4.33 1.43
N LEU A 15 -4.83 3.86 0.29
CA LEU A 15 -4.00 3.41 -0.83
C LEU A 15 -3.90 4.56 -1.84
N LYS A 16 -2.68 4.97 -2.16
CA LYS A 16 -2.42 5.92 -3.24
C LYS A 16 -1.52 5.24 -4.28
N PRO A 17 -1.82 5.34 -5.57
CA PRO A 17 -0.86 5.01 -6.63
C PRO A 17 0.43 5.79 -6.35
N ASP A 18 1.59 5.15 -6.47
CA ASP A 18 2.86 5.79 -6.16
C ASP A 18 3.38 6.59 -7.38
N PRO A 19 3.42 7.93 -7.34
CA PRO A 19 3.94 8.72 -8.46
C PRO A 19 5.48 8.77 -8.48
N SER A 20 6.14 8.25 -7.42
CA SER A 20 7.61 8.27 -7.28
C SER A 20 8.27 6.96 -7.68
N SER A 21 7.49 5.88 -7.84
CA SER A 21 7.96 4.79 -8.69
C SER A 21 7.97 5.33 -10.12
N PRO A 22 9.06 5.14 -10.89
CA PRO A 22 9.00 5.39 -12.32
C PRO A 22 7.74 4.70 -12.82
N SER A 23 7.01 5.36 -13.70
CA SER A 23 5.91 4.78 -14.47
C SER A 23 6.46 3.68 -15.39
N THR A 24 7.11 2.68 -14.81
CA THR A 24 7.37 1.39 -15.42
C THR A 24 5.98 0.81 -15.64
N GLY A 25 5.68 0.48 -16.89
CA GLY A 25 4.42 -0.15 -17.26
C GLY A 25 4.08 -1.36 -16.37
N PRO A 26 2.86 -1.89 -16.49
CA PRO A 26 2.41 -2.92 -15.58
C PRO A 26 3.38 -4.13 -15.58
N LEU A 27 3.89 -4.45 -14.40
CA LEU A 27 4.86 -5.51 -14.18
C LEU A 27 4.19 -6.87 -14.37
N GLU A 28 4.99 -7.88 -14.72
CA GLU A 28 4.49 -9.25 -14.79
C GLU A 28 4.20 -9.77 -13.37
N CYS A 29 2.98 -10.27 -13.16
CA CYS A 29 2.62 -10.90 -11.90
C CYS A 29 3.14 -12.34 -11.85
N PRO A 30 3.89 -12.76 -10.81
CA PRO A 30 4.41 -14.13 -10.72
C PRO A 30 3.31 -15.19 -10.53
N ARG A 31 2.08 -14.78 -10.16
CA ARG A 31 0.97 -15.69 -9.90
C ARG A 31 0.09 -15.96 -11.12
N CYS A 32 -0.14 -14.94 -11.97
CA CYS A 32 -0.99 -15.07 -13.15
C CYS A 32 -0.29 -14.75 -14.48
N ARG A 33 1.01 -14.44 -14.45
CA ARG A 33 1.87 -14.15 -15.63
C ARG A 33 1.29 -13.11 -16.59
N ASN A 34 0.52 -12.17 -16.06
CA ASN A 34 0.00 -11.05 -16.82
C ASN A 34 0.67 -9.75 -16.37
N HIS A 35 0.83 -8.83 -17.32
CA HIS A 35 1.30 -7.47 -17.10
C HIS A 35 0.17 -6.61 -16.50
N SER A 36 -0.11 -6.83 -15.22
CA SER A 36 -1.15 -6.08 -14.49
C SER A 36 -0.73 -5.79 -13.04
N LEU A 37 0.54 -6.03 -12.70
CA LEU A 37 1.07 -5.77 -11.38
C LEU A 37 1.51 -4.30 -11.30
N GLN A 38 0.94 -3.55 -10.36
CA GLN A 38 1.15 -2.11 -10.23
C GLN A 38 1.60 -1.72 -8.81
N PRO A 39 2.50 -0.72 -8.67
CA PRO A 39 2.93 -0.22 -7.37
C PRO A 39 1.89 0.69 -6.72
N PHE A 40 1.62 0.42 -5.45
CA PHE A 40 0.77 1.24 -4.58
C PHE A 40 1.48 1.56 -3.28
N LYS A 41 1.23 2.75 -2.76
CA LYS A 41 1.67 3.17 -1.43
C LYS A 41 0.49 3.07 -0.47
N ARG A 42 0.59 2.13 0.47
CA ARG A 42 -0.36 1.94 1.56
C ARG A 42 0.07 2.78 2.75
N ARG A 43 -0.73 3.79 3.11
CA ARG A 43 -0.50 4.65 4.27
C ARG A 43 -1.58 4.38 5.32
N GLN A 44 -1.15 4.00 6.51
CA GLN A 44 -2.02 3.84 7.67
C GLN A 44 -2.01 5.13 8.49
N TRP A 45 -3.21 5.63 8.80
CA TRP A 45 -3.47 6.80 9.62
C TRP A 45 -4.16 6.36 10.90
N PHE A 46 -3.67 6.86 12.03
CA PHE A 46 -4.39 6.74 13.29
C PHE A 46 -5.39 7.88 13.39
N SER A 47 -6.67 7.52 13.37
CA SER A 47 -7.77 8.46 13.51
C SER A 47 -8.36 8.33 14.92
N PHE A 48 -8.46 9.46 15.62
CA PHE A 48 -9.14 9.57 16.90
C PHE A 48 -10.34 10.51 16.71
N PHE A 49 -11.55 10.08 17.06
CA PHE A 49 -12.76 10.91 16.89
C PHE A 49 -12.95 11.46 15.45
N TRP A 50 -12.76 10.60 14.43
CA TRP A 50 -12.80 10.97 13.00
C TRP A 50 -11.73 11.94 12.50
N ILE A 51 -10.80 12.38 13.35
CA ILE A 51 -9.71 13.26 12.95
C ILE A 51 -8.44 12.41 12.77
N PRO A 52 -7.88 12.30 11.55
CA PRO A 52 -6.60 11.62 11.34
C PRO A 52 -5.48 12.43 12.02
N LEU A 53 -4.97 11.94 13.15
CA LEU A 53 -3.99 12.66 13.97
C LEU A 53 -2.55 12.44 13.48
N VAL A 54 -2.13 11.17 13.33
CA VAL A 54 -0.73 10.84 13.01
C VAL A 54 -0.66 9.70 11.98
N PRO A 55 0.12 9.87 10.89
CA PRO A 55 0.40 8.78 9.96
C PRO A 55 1.33 7.76 10.64
N PHE A 56 0.85 6.54 10.88
CA PHE A 56 1.61 5.53 11.62
C PHE A 56 2.70 4.90 10.75
N LYS A 57 2.33 4.39 9.58
CA LYS A 57 3.24 3.61 8.72
C LYS A 57 2.87 3.78 7.26
N ALA A 58 3.86 4.01 6.42
CA ALA A 58 3.74 3.90 4.97
C ALA A 58 4.49 2.64 4.52
N LYS A 59 3.83 1.81 3.72
CA LYS A 59 4.43 0.61 3.11
C LYS A 59 4.17 0.66 1.61
N HIS A 60 5.15 0.23 0.82
CA HIS A 60 4.97 0.01 -0.60
C HIS A 60 4.47 -1.42 -0.83
N ILE A 61 3.47 -1.57 -1.67
CA ILE A 61 2.88 -2.86 -2.05
C ILE A 61 2.76 -2.93 -3.57
N LEU A 62 2.79 -4.13 -4.12
CA LEU A 62 2.40 -4.41 -5.50
C LEU A 62 1.03 -5.06 -5.49
N PHE A 63 0.11 -4.54 -6.30
CA PHE A 63 -1.23 -5.08 -6.45
C PHE A 63 -1.44 -5.50 -7.90
N CYS A 64 -1.94 -6.72 -8.11
CA CYS A 64 -2.34 -7.19 -9.42
C CYS A 64 -3.85 -7.03 -9.61
N GLY A 65 -4.28 -6.26 -10.62
CA GLY A 65 -5.70 -6.05 -10.90
C GLY A 65 -6.44 -7.30 -11.38
N ILE A 66 -5.73 -8.23 -12.03
CA ILE A 66 -6.32 -9.47 -12.59
C ILE A 66 -6.54 -10.51 -11.50
N CYS A 67 -5.47 -10.89 -10.81
CA CYS A 67 -5.53 -11.99 -9.85
C CYS A 67 -5.82 -11.53 -8.42
N ARG A 68 -5.84 -10.21 -8.17
CA ARG A 68 -6.07 -9.57 -6.86
C ARG A 68 -5.07 -9.94 -5.78
N THR A 69 -3.90 -10.45 -6.17
CA THR A 69 -2.81 -10.77 -5.23
C THR A 69 -2.07 -9.49 -4.85
N VAL A 70 -1.74 -9.36 -3.56
CA VAL A 70 -0.95 -8.26 -3.01
C VAL A 70 0.41 -8.79 -2.57
N PHE A 71 1.49 -8.17 -3.04
CA PHE A 71 2.84 -8.46 -2.58
C PHE A 71 3.37 -7.28 -1.77
N SER A 72 3.92 -7.56 -0.58
CA SER A 72 4.55 -6.56 0.27
C SER A 72 6.06 -6.69 0.14
N LEU A 73 6.68 -5.88 -0.71
CA LEU A 73 8.13 -5.90 -0.93
C LEU A 73 8.78 -4.71 -0.22
N PRO A 74 9.99 -4.89 0.33
CA PRO A 74 10.77 -3.77 0.81
C PRO A 74 11.13 -2.84 -0.38
N TYR A 75 11.11 -1.53 -0.13
CA TYR A 75 11.27 -0.50 -1.18
C TYR A 75 12.52 -0.71 -2.06
N HIS A 76 13.62 -1.18 -1.48
CA HIS A 76 14.86 -1.41 -2.24
C HIS A 76 14.69 -2.48 -3.33
N LEU A 77 13.89 -3.53 -3.09
CA LEU A 77 13.59 -4.56 -4.09
C LEU A 77 12.60 -4.09 -5.15
N LEU A 78 11.72 -3.15 -4.82
CA LEU A 78 10.84 -2.56 -5.84
C LEU A 78 11.65 -1.78 -6.89
N LYS A 79 12.72 -1.10 -6.46
CA LYS A 79 13.60 -0.35 -7.36
C LYS A 79 14.38 -1.25 -8.33
N SER A 80 14.74 -2.47 -7.92
CA SER A 80 15.44 -3.42 -8.80
C SER A 80 14.54 -4.05 -9.86
N ILE A 81 13.24 -4.22 -9.59
CA ILE A 81 12.29 -4.79 -10.57
C ILE A 81 11.87 -3.73 -11.61
N GLY A 82 11.93 -2.44 -11.25
CA GLY A 82 11.54 -1.32 -12.10
C GLY A 82 12.53 -0.96 -13.23
N HIS A 83 13.65 -1.66 -13.38
CA HIS A 83 14.66 -1.40 -14.39
C HIS A 83 14.61 -2.47 -15.49
N PRO A 84 13.78 -2.32 -16.54
CA PRO A 84 14.01 -3.06 -17.77
C PRO A 84 15.31 -2.54 -18.39
N SER A 85 16.26 -3.46 -18.61
CA SER A 85 17.35 -3.30 -19.59
C SER A 85 16.79 -3.11 -20.99
#